data_AF-A0A536WSC5-F1
#
_entry.id   AF-A0A536WSC5-F1
#
_cell.length_a   1.000
_cell.length_b   1.000
_cell.length_c   1.000
_cell.angle_alpha   90.00
_cell.angle_beta   90.00
_cell.angle_gamma   90.00
#
_symmetry.space_group_name_H-M   'P 1'
#
loop_
_entity.id
_entity.type
_entity.pdbx_description
1 polymer ?
#
loop_
_entity_poly.entity_id
_entity_poly.type
_entity_poly.pdbx_seq_one_letter_code
_entity_poly.pdbx_strand_id
1 'polypeptide(L)'
;MRHASGRPCTLRCALVRCSAWVARETMEDYALRFTPHSFRKWSELRVANTAFGAASFLVLEAVGATLLVEYGFVNAFWAILATGLIIFLAGWPISRYAARHGVDMDLLTRGAGFGYIGSTVTSLIYASFTFIFFALEAAIMAYALELAFDIPPAWGYLICALVVIPLVTHGVTVIS
;
A
#
# COMPACT_ATOMS: atom_id res chain seq x y z
N MET A 1 -11.82 -9.84 69.68
CA MET A 1 -10.99 -11.06 69.47
C MET A 1 -11.27 -11.63 68.10
N ARG A 2 -10.21 -12.04 67.38
CA ARG A 2 -10.13 -12.72 66.06
C ARG A 2 -10.27 -11.79 64.84
N HIS A 3 -9.45 -11.84 63.79
CA HIS A 3 -8.09 -12.36 63.53
C HIS A 3 -7.68 -11.79 62.15
N ALA A 4 -6.43 -11.37 61.97
CA ALA A 4 -5.85 -10.98 60.68
C ALA A 4 -5.27 -12.19 59.91
N SER A 5 -4.81 -11.95 58.67
CA SER A 5 -4.07 -12.83 57.70
C SER A 5 -4.95 -13.62 56.71
N GLY A 6 -4.66 -13.75 55.41
CA GLY A 6 -3.55 -13.29 54.57
C GLY A 6 -3.89 -13.57 53.08
N ARG A 7 -3.37 -12.75 52.15
CA ARG A 7 -3.40 -13.05 50.70
C ARG A 7 -2.27 -14.04 50.35
N PRO A 8 -2.39 -14.78 49.23
CA PRO A 8 -1.63 -14.35 48.03
C PRO A 8 -2.46 -14.53 46.74
N CYS A 9 -2.71 -13.54 45.89
CA CYS A 9 -1.77 -12.84 44.98
C CYS A 9 -0.93 -13.70 44.01
N THR A 10 -1.30 -14.95 43.69
CA THR A 10 -0.52 -15.78 42.73
C THR A 10 -1.28 -16.28 41.48
N LEU A 11 -2.61 -16.19 41.42
CA LEU A 11 -3.36 -16.65 40.22
C LEU A 11 -3.51 -15.59 39.11
N ARG A 12 -3.18 -14.32 39.37
CA ARG A 12 -3.33 -13.23 38.37
C ARG A 12 -2.14 -13.10 37.42
N CYS A 13 -0.97 -13.65 37.78
CA CYS A 13 0.25 -13.54 36.95
C CYS A 13 0.34 -14.61 35.84
N ALA A 14 -0.33 -15.75 35.97
CA ALA A 14 -0.28 -16.81 34.94
C ALA A 14 -1.10 -16.45 33.68
N LEU A 15 -2.25 -15.77 33.85
CA LEU A 15 -3.07 -15.29 32.72
C LEU A 15 -2.36 -14.18 31.92
N VAL A 16 -1.52 -13.37 32.55
CA VAL A 16 -0.78 -12.28 31.86
C VAL A 16 0.31 -12.84 30.92
N ARG A 17 0.77 -14.08 31.12
CA ARG A 17 1.80 -14.70 30.26
C ARG A 17 1.21 -15.38 29.02
N CYS A 18 0.01 -15.98 29.11
CA CYS A 18 -0.70 -16.43 27.91
C CYS A 18 -1.17 -15.24 27.06
N SER A 19 -1.48 -14.09 27.67
CA SER A 19 -1.86 -12.90 26.91
C SER A 19 -0.69 -12.23 26.20
N ALA A 20 0.59 -12.56 26.46
CA ALA A 20 1.70 -11.95 25.70
C ALA A 20 1.89 -12.57 24.31
N TRP A 21 1.38 -13.79 24.11
CA TRP A 21 1.31 -14.43 22.78
C TRP A 21 -0.01 -14.09 22.08
N VAL A 22 -1.13 -14.06 22.80
CA VAL A 22 -2.44 -13.65 22.25
C VAL A 22 -2.54 -12.13 22.02
N ALA A 23 -1.80 -11.29 22.75
CA ALA A 23 -1.77 -9.85 22.51
C ALA A 23 -0.91 -9.45 21.30
N ARG A 24 -0.13 -10.38 20.72
CA ARG A 24 0.51 -10.15 19.43
C ARG A 24 -0.50 -10.26 18.27
N GLU A 25 -1.50 -11.14 18.38
CA GLU A 25 -2.64 -11.17 17.44
C GLU A 25 -3.55 -9.93 17.56
N THR A 26 -3.63 -9.29 18.74
CA THR A 26 -4.43 -8.05 18.90
C THR A 26 -3.73 -6.77 18.41
N MET A 27 -2.46 -6.86 18.02
CA MET A 27 -1.74 -5.77 17.33
C MET A 27 -1.88 -5.84 15.80
N GLU A 28 -2.41 -6.95 15.26
CA GLU A 28 -2.61 -7.18 13.82
C GLU A 28 -4.02 -6.79 13.36
N ASP A 29 -4.88 -6.32 14.26
CA ASP A 29 -6.28 -6.01 13.98
C ASP A 29 -6.52 -4.50 13.69
N TYR A 30 -5.54 -3.85 13.04
CA TYR A 30 -5.71 -2.50 12.47
C TYR A 30 -6.34 -2.52 11.07
N ALA A 31 -6.48 -3.69 10.45
CA ALA A 31 -7.21 -3.88 9.19
C ALA A 31 -8.75 -3.94 9.39
N LEU A 32 -9.22 -4.00 10.64
CA LEU A 32 -10.62 -4.32 10.99
C LEU A 32 -11.27 -3.33 11.97
N ARG A 33 -10.54 -2.32 12.44
CA ARG A 33 -11.11 -1.23 13.24
C ARG A 33 -10.65 0.12 12.75
N PHE A 34 -11.65 0.97 12.49
CA PHE A 34 -11.59 2.43 12.42
C PHE A 34 -10.26 3.02 12.88
N THR A 35 -9.59 3.74 11.99
CA THR A 35 -8.35 4.45 12.31
C THR A 35 -8.63 5.49 13.40
N PRO A 36 -8.02 5.39 14.61
CA PRO A 36 -8.25 6.34 15.68
C PRO A 36 -7.75 7.74 15.28
N HIS A 37 -8.56 8.77 15.54
CA HIS A 37 -8.31 10.18 15.23
C HIS A 37 -6.97 10.75 15.78
N SER A 38 -6.28 10.07 16.70
CA SER A 38 -5.04 10.56 17.34
C SER A 38 -3.74 10.25 16.57
N PHE A 39 -3.80 9.58 15.42
CA PHE A 39 -2.62 9.26 14.58
C PHE A 39 -2.47 10.12 13.32
N ARG A 40 -3.13 11.28 13.23
CA ARG A 40 -2.86 12.27 12.16
C ARG A 40 -1.57 13.05 12.45
N LYS A 41 -0.42 12.36 12.38
CA LYS A 41 0.91 12.94 12.63
C LYS A 41 1.61 13.48 11.37
N TRP A 42 1.07 13.18 10.18
CA TRP A 42 1.70 13.49 8.90
C TRP A 42 1.06 14.71 8.27
N SER A 43 1.88 15.70 7.91
CA SER A 43 1.44 16.92 7.21
C SER A 43 0.85 16.55 5.85
N GLU A 44 -0.18 17.28 5.42
CA GLU A 44 -0.86 17.06 4.12
C GLU A 44 0.12 17.03 2.94
N LEU A 45 1.17 17.87 2.99
CA LEU A 45 2.25 17.88 2.00
C LEU A 45 3.10 16.59 1.99
N ARG A 46 3.28 15.94 3.14
CA ARG A 46 4.02 14.67 3.20
C ARG A 46 3.19 13.54 2.60
N VAL A 47 1.90 13.49 2.93
CA VAL A 47 0.97 12.52 2.34
C VAL A 47 0.87 12.71 0.83
N ALA A 48 0.78 13.96 0.37
CA ALA A 48 0.78 14.27 -1.05
C ALA A 48 2.08 13.81 -1.74
N ASN A 49 3.25 14.12 -1.18
CA ASN A 49 4.53 13.70 -1.75
C ASN A 49 4.70 12.18 -1.77
N THR A 50 4.25 11.45 -0.74
CA THR A 50 4.25 9.99 -0.74
C THR A 50 3.29 9.44 -1.79
N ALA A 51 2.12 10.05 -1.97
CA ALA A 51 1.18 9.66 -3.02
C ALA A 51 1.72 9.93 -4.44
N PHE A 52 2.41 11.05 -4.65
CA PHE A 52 3.09 11.35 -5.91
C PHE A 52 4.25 10.38 -6.18
N GLY A 53 5.05 10.06 -5.15
CA GLY A 53 6.10 9.06 -5.25
C GLY A 53 5.54 7.66 -5.58
N ALA A 54 4.42 7.29 -4.95
CA ALA A 54 3.72 6.04 -5.24
C ALA A 54 3.07 6.01 -6.63
N ALA A 55 2.88 7.16 -7.30
CA ALA A 55 2.37 7.24 -8.66
C ALA A 55 3.48 7.29 -9.73
N SER A 56 4.75 7.43 -9.33
CA SER A 56 5.89 7.58 -10.23
C SER A 56 6.44 6.24 -10.69
N PHE A 57 5.78 5.62 -11.66
CA PHE A 57 6.13 4.33 -12.24
C PHE A 57 6.84 4.50 -13.61
N LEU A 58 7.97 3.82 -13.83
CA LEU A 58 8.66 3.79 -15.14
C LEU A 58 7.76 3.24 -16.24
N VAL A 59 6.88 2.30 -15.91
CA VAL A 59 5.88 1.75 -16.83
C VAL A 59 4.94 2.84 -17.33
N LEU A 60 4.45 3.71 -16.43
CA LEU A 60 3.56 4.80 -16.83
C LEU A 60 4.30 5.83 -17.69
N GLU A 61 5.57 6.09 -17.39
CA GLU A 61 6.40 6.98 -18.20
C GLU A 61 6.66 6.40 -19.60
N ALA A 62 6.97 5.10 -19.70
CA ALA A 62 7.15 4.41 -20.97
C ALA A 62 5.87 4.43 -21.82
N VAL A 63 4.71 4.16 -21.22
CA VAL A 63 3.40 4.24 -21.91
C VAL A 63 3.08 5.68 -22.32
N GLY A 64 3.42 6.67 -21.49
CA GLY A 64 3.28 8.08 -21.84
C GLY A 64 4.14 8.45 -23.06
N ALA A 65 5.39 7.96 -23.10
CA ALA A 65 6.30 8.18 -24.21
C ALA A 65 5.80 7.52 -25.51
N THR A 66 5.24 6.30 -25.45
CA THR A 66 4.67 5.66 -26.65
C THR A 66 3.46 6.42 -27.19
N LEU A 67 2.57 6.89 -26.31
CA LEU A 67 1.42 7.73 -26.71
C LEU A 67 1.85 9.02 -27.41
N LEU A 68 2.92 9.65 -26.92
CA LEU A 68 3.49 10.86 -27.53
C LEU A 68 4.03 10.60 -28.95
N VAL A 69 4.70 9.46 -29.16
CA VAL A 69 5.30 9.09 -30.45
C VAL A 69 4.22 8.69 -31.47
N GLU A 70 3.21 7.92 -31.07
CA GLU A 70 2.19 7.42 -31.99
C GLU A 70 1.11 8.45 -32.33
N TYR A 71 0.63 9.21 -31.35
CA TYR A 71 -0.53 10.10 -31.51
C TYR A 71 -0.16 11.58 -31.57
N GLY A 72 1.11 11.91 -31.35
CA GLY A 72 1.61 13.28 -31.31
C GLY A 72 1.32 14.01 -30.00
N PHE A 73 2.15 15.02 -29.71
CA PHE A 73 2.14 15.74 -28.43
C PHE A 73 0.79 16.34 -28.06
N VAL A 74 0.14 17.05 -28.99
CA VAL A 74 -1.09 17.80 -28.70
C VAL A 74 -2.23 16.87 -28.31
N ASN A 75 -2.39 15.75 -29.02
CA ASN A 75 -3.46 14.78 -28.73
C ASN A 75 -3.19 14.01 -27.43
N ALA A 76 -1.96 13.55 -27.24
CA ALA A 76 -1.57 12.85 -26.02
C ALA A 76 -1.70 13.76 -24.78
N PHE A 77 -1.33 15.03 -24.88
CA PHE A 77 -1.45 16.00 -23.79
C PHE A 77 -2.90 16.19 -23.34
N TRP A 78 -3.82 16.42 -24.28
CA TRP A 78 -5.24 16.58 -23.96
C TRP A 78 -5.85 15.27 -23.44
N ALA A 79 -5.45 14.11 -23.97
CA ALA A 79 -5.92 12.82 -23.50
C ALA A 79 -5.48 12.53 -22.05
N ILE A 80 -4.21 12.82 -21.72
CA ILE A 80 -3.68 12.66 -20.36
C ILE A 80 -4.38 13.61 -19.39
N LEU A 81 -4.56 14.89 -19.78
CA LEU A 81 -5.27 15.86 -18.94
C LEU A 81 -6.72 15.48 -18.72
N ALA A 82 -7.45 15.10 -19.77
CA ALA A 82 -8.85 14.70 -19.66
C ALA A 82 -9.00 13.46 -18.78
N THR A 83 -8.16 12.45 -18.98
CA THR A 83 -8.17 11.21 -18.17
C THR A 83 -7.79 11.49 -16.72
N GLY A 84 -6.76 12.30 -16.49
CA GLY A 84 -6.36 12.73 -15.15
C GLY A 84 -7.46 13.50 -14.42
N LEU A 85 -8.17 14.39 -15.14
CA LEU A 85 -9.31 15.11 -14.58
C LEU A 85 -10.48 14.17 -14.23
N ILE A 86 -10.77 13.18 -15.09
CA ILE A 86 -11.80 12.17 -14.82
C ILE A 86 -11.44 11.37 -13.55
N ILE A 87 -10.20 10.88 -13.45
CA ILE A 87 -9.73 10.13 -12.27
C ILE A 87 -9.78 11.02 -11.02
N PHE A 88 -9.36 12.28 -11.12
CA PHE A 88 -9.41 13.22 -10.00
C PHE A 88 -10.85 13.49 -9.56
N LEU A 89 -11.78 13.76 -10.48
CA LEU A 89 -13.18 14.02 -10.17
C LEU A 89 -13.89 12.78 -9.60
N ALA A 90 -13.54 11.58 -10.07
CA ALA A 90 -14.07 10.33 -9.53
C ALA A 90 -13.45 9.99 -8.16
N GLY A 91 -12.15 10.23 -7.98
CA GLY A 91 -11.41 9.94 -6.75
C GLY A 91 -11.68 10.94 -5.63
N TRP A 92 -11.98 12.21 -5.95
CA TRP A 92 -12.26 13.26 -4.98
C TRP A 92 -13.41 12.94 -4.00
N PRO A 93 -14.62 12.55 -4.44
CA PRO A 93 -15.68 12.17 -3.52
C PRO A 93 -15.30 10.93 -2.71
N ILE A 94 -14.75 9.90 -3.36
CA ILE A 94 -14.39 8.63 -2.71
C ILE A 94 -13.36 8.87 -1.59
N SER A 95 -12.30 9.61 -1.88
CA SER A 95 -11.25 9.97 -0.92
C SER A 95 -11.80 10.81 0.23
N ARG A 96 -12.70 11.77 -0.05
CA ARG A 96 -13.33 12.59 1.00
C ARG A 96 -14.22 11.76 1.94
N TYR A 97 -14.97 10.80 1.40
CA TYR A 97 -15.81 9.90 2.21
C TYR A 97 -14.96 8.90 3.01
N ALA A 98 -13.92 8.33 2.40
CA ALA A 98 -12.98 7.43 3.04
C ALA A 98 -12.22 8.12 4.20
N ALA A 99 -11.72 9.34 3.98
CA ALA A 99 -11.01 10.10 5.01
C ALA A 99 -11.90 10.55 6.19
N ARG A 100 -13.20 10.76 5.96
CA ARG A 100 -14.15 11.12 7.02
C ARG A 100 -14.59 9.93 7.86
N HIS A 101 -14.68 8.74 7.26
CA HIS A 101 -15.13 7.53 7.94
C HIS A 101 -13.97 6.59 8.31
N GLY A 102 -12.72 6.91 7.97
CA GLY A 102 -11.55 6.06 8.27
C GLY A 102 -11.65 4.66 7.65
N VAL A 103 -12.16 4.58 6.42
CA VAL A 103 -12.52 3.32 5.75
C VAL A 103 -11.54 3.03 4.62
N ASP A 104 -10.88 1.87 4.68
CA ASP A 104 -10.04 1.35 3.60
C ASP A 104 -10.85 0.71 2.47
N MET A 105 -10.23 0.49 1.31
CA MET A 105 -10.88 -0.05 0.11
C MET A 105 -11.57 -1.41 0.36
N ASP A 106 -10.99 -2.24 1.23
CA ASP A 106 -11.55 -3.52 1.66
C ASP A 106 -12.77 -3.37 2.59
N LEU A 107 -12.78 -2.31 3.40
CA LEU A 107 -13.92 -1.98 4.26
C LEU A 107 -15.07 -1.35 3.45
N LEU A 108 -14.76 -0.61 2.37
CA LEU A 108 -15.76 -0.08 1.45
C LEU A 108 -16.53 -1.20 0.75
N THR A 109 -15.86 -2.27 0.32
CA THR A 109 -16.53 -3.41 -0.32
C THR A 109 -17.31 -4.27 0.67
N ARG A 110 -16.85 -4.35 1.93
CA ARG A 110 -17.65 -4.91 3.04
C ARG A 110 -18.89 -4.08 3.33
N GLY A 111 -18.76 -2.75 3.39
CA GLY A 111 -19.86 -1.81 3.64
C GLY A 111 -20.85 -1.70 2.49
N ALA A 112 -20.43 -1.98 1.25
CA ALA A 112 -21.26 -1.98 0.05
C ALA A 112 -22.14 -3.24 -0.13
N GLY A 113 -22.11 -4.19 0.82
CA GLY A 113 -23.00 -5.37 0.82
C GLY A 113 -22.40 -6.65 0.25
N PHE A 114 -21.13 -6.66 -0.16
CA PHE A 114 -20.44 -7.87 -0.66
C PHE A 114 -19.85 -8.77 0.44
N GLY A 115 -19.95 -8.36 1.71
CA GLY A 115 -19.51 -9.14 2.86
C GLY A 115 -18.00 -9.45 2.87
N TYR A 116 -17.60 -10.50 3.58
CA TYR A 116 -16.18 -10.90 3.71
C TYR A 116 -15.59 -11.40 2.38
N ILE A 117 -16.41 -12.00 1.50
CA ILE A 117 -15.97 -12.51 0.20
C ILE A 117 -15.57 -11.34 -0.72
N GLY A 118 -16.37 -10.26 -0.75
CA GLY A 118 -16.03 -9.06 -1.52
C GLY A 118 -14.71 -8.43 -1.08
N SER A 119 -14.50 -8.34 0.25
CA SER A 119 -13.25 -7.84 0.84
C SER A 119 -12.03 -8.60 0.32
N THR A 120 -12.09 -9.94 0.34
CA THR A 120 -10.97 -10.79 -0.08
C THR A 120 -10.73 -10.72 -1.59
N VAL A 121 -11.80 -10.63 -2.39
CA VAL A 121 -11.65 -10.51 -3.84
C VAL A 121 -11.03 -9.16 -4.22
N THR A 122 -11.47 -8.06 -3.60
CA THR A 122 -10.91 -6.74 -3.87
C THR A 122 -9.46 -6.62 -3.42
N SER A 123 -9.11 -7.14 -2.25
CA SER A 123 -7.72 -7.15 -1.79
C SER A 123 -6.84 -8.04 -2.67
N LEU A 124 -7.35 -9.17 -3.19
CA LEU A 124 -6.64 -10.01 -4.15
C LEU A 124 -6.41 -9.31 -5.50
N ILE A 125 -7.42 -8.61 -6.01
CA ILE A 125 -7.29 -7.79 -7.23
C ILE A 125 -6.23 -6.71 -7.01
N TYR A 126 -6.24 -6.03 -5.86
CA TYR A 126 -5.27 -5.01 -5.54
C TYR A 126 -3.84 -5.56 -5.40
N ALA A 127 -3.69 -6.70 -4.71
CA ALA A 127 -2.41 -7.37 -4.56
C ALA A 127 -1.86 -7.85 -5.92
N SER A 128 -2.69 -8.48 -6.75
CA SER A 128 -2.28 -8.95 -8.08
C SER A 128 -1.88 -7.79 -9.01
N PHE A 129 -2.64 -6.69 -9.00
CA PHE A 129 -2.26 -5.47 -9.73
C PHE A 129 -0.88 -4.97 -9.30
N THR A 130 -0.64 -4.90 -7.98
CA THR A 130 0.67 -4.47 -7.45
C THR A 130 1.81 -5.39 -7.90
N PHE A 131 1.59 -6.71 -7.93
CA PHE A 131 2.59 -7.66 -8.44
C PHE A 131 2.85 -7.52 -9.94
N ILE A 132 1.82 -7.25 -10.75
CA ILE A 132 1.97 -7.04 -12.20
C ILE A 132 2.82 -5.79 -12.45
N PHE A 133 2.53 -4.67 -11.80
CA PHE A 133 3.31 -3.44 -11.96
C PHE A 133 4.74 -3.63 -11.46
N PHE A 134 4.93 -4.30 -10.32
CA PHE A 134 6.26 -4.65 -9.84
C PHE A 134 7.07 -5.46 -10.87
N ALA A 135 6.45 -6.47 -11.49
CA ALA A 135 7.11 -7.27 -12.52
C ALA A 135 7.45 -6.43 -13.77
N LEU A 136 6.55 -5.54 -14.19
CA LEU A 136 6.78 -4.65 -15.35
C LEU A 136 7.88 -3.62 -15.08
N GLU A 137 7.91 -3.01 -13.88
CA GLU A 137 8.99 -2.11 -13.45
C GLU A 137 10.34 -2.82 -13.46
N ALA A 138 10.40 -4.03 -12.92
CA ALA A 138 11.61 -4.85 -12.93
C ALA A 138 12.06 -5.18 -14.37
N ALA A 139 11.11 -5.44 -15.28
CA ALA A 139 11.41 -5.70 -16.68
C ALA A 139 11.97 -4.46 -17.39
N ILE A 140 11.33 -3.30 -17.23
CA ILE A 140 11.82 -2.05 -17.81
C ILE A 140 13.20 -1.68 -17.25
N MET A 141 13.42 -1.89 -15.95
CA MET A 141 14.73 -1.65 -15.33
C MET A 141 15.80 -2.61 -15.85
N ALA A 142 15.47 -3.88 -16.08
CA ALA A 142 16.39 -4.83 -16.70
C ALA A 142 16.77 -4.42 -18.14
N TYR A 143 15.79 -3.97 -18.93
CA TYR A 143 16.06 -3.42 -20.27
C TYR A 143 16.89 -2.13 -20.23
N ALA A 144 16.67 -1.28 -19.24
CA ALA A 144 17.49 -0.08 -19.06
C ALA A 144 18.95 -0.42 -18.71
N LEU A 145 19.18 -1.46 -17.90
CA LEU A 145 20.52 -1.96 -17.57
C LEU A 145 21.21 -2.60 -18.77
N GLU A 146 20.48 -3.34 -19.59
CA GLU A 146 20.98 -3.89 -20.85
C GLU A 146 21.46 -2.75 -21.77
N LEU A 147 20.65 -1.70 -21.94
CA LEU A 147 21.01 -0.56 -22.78
C LEU A 147 22.19 0.27 -22.22
N ALA A 148 22.32 0.37 -20.89
CA ALA A 148 23.33 1.20 -20.24
C ALA A 148 24.69 0.49 -20.04
N PHE A 149 24.67 -0.82 -19.81
CA PHE A 149 25.86 -1.59 -19.42
C PHE A 149 26.10 -2.86 -20.27
N ASP A 150 25.31 -3.09 -21.34
CA ASP A 150 25.34 -4.29 -22.19
C ASP A 150 25.20 -5.61 -21.39
N ILE A 151 24.56 -5.55 -20.23
CA ILE A 151 24.35 -6.72 -19.36
C ILE A 151 23.18 -7.53 -19.92
N PRO A 152 23.35 -8.86 -20.15
CA PRO A 152 22.27 -9.69 -20.66
C PRO A 152 21.02 -9.65 -19.75
N PRO A 153 19.80 -9.67 -20.32
CA PRO A 153 18.56 -9.52 -19.57
C PRO A 153 18.41 -10.53 -18.41
N ALA A 154 18.91 -11.75 -18.59
CA ALA A 154 18.88 -12.80 -17.57
C ALA A 154 19.56 -12.38 -16.25
N TRP A 155 20.68 -11.67 -16.34
CA TRP A 155 21.39 -11.11 -15.19
C TRP A 155 20.72 -9.84 -14.68
N GLY A 156 20.18 -9.02 -15.60
CA GLY A 156 19.37 -7.86 -15.26
C GLY A 156 18.19 -8.20 -14.35
N TYR A 157 17.40 -9.23 -14.69
CA TYR A 157 16.28 -9.69 -13.87
C TYR A 157 16.71 -10.15 -12.47
N LEU A 158 17.83 -10.88 -12.37
CA LEU A 158 18.38 -11.35 -11.08
C LEU A 158 18.81 -10.18 -10.19
N ILE A 159 19.51 -9.20 -10.75
CA ILE A 159 19.97 -8.01 -10.01
C ILE A 159 18.78 -7.16 -9.58
N CYS A 160 17.82 -6.91 -10.49
CA CYS A 160 16.60 -6.18 -10.17
C CYS A 160 15.80 -6.88 -9.07
N ALA A 161 15.64 -8.20 -9.12
CA ALA A 161 14.96 -8.97 -8.09
C ALA A 161 15.67 -8.85 -6.72
N LEU A 162 17.00 -8.96 -6.69
CA LEU A 162 17.80 -8.83 -5.47
C LEU A 162 17.73 -7.43 -4.85
N VAL A 163 17.58 -6.38 -5.65
CA VAL A 163 17.46 -5.00 -5.16
C VAL A 163 16.03 -4.70 -4.71
N VAL A 164 15.01 -5.18 -5.42
CA VAL A 164 13.64 -4.78 -5.10
C VAL A 164 13.01 -5.61 -3.97
N ILE A 165 13.35 -6.89 -3.80
CA ILE A 165 12.86 -7.69 -2.67
C ILE A 165 13.17 -7.03 -1.29
N PRO A 166 14.41 -6.60 -0.97
CA PRO A 166 14.69 -5.91 0.28
C PRO A 166 14.00 -4.54 0.38
N LEU A 167 13.87 -3.83 -0.74
CA LEU A 167 13.19 -2.53 -0.79
C LEU A 167 11.71 -2.64 -0.43
N VAL A 168 11.00 -3.63 -0.99
CA VAL A 168 9.57 -3.86 -0.71
C VAL A 168 9.35 -4.37 0.71
N THR A 169 10.25 -5.21 1.22
CA THR A 169 10.15 -5.74 2.60
C THR A 169 10.45 -4.68 3.67
N HIS A 170 11.24 -3.66 3.38
CA HIS A 170 11.53 -2.54 4.30
C HIS A 170 10.65 -1.29 4.02
N GLY A 171 9.72 -1.36 3.06
CA GLY A 171 9.14 -0.24 2.31
C GLY A 171 8.31 0.83 3.03
N VAL A 172 8.24 0.85 4.37
CA VAL A 172 7.56 1.94 5.11
C VAL A 172 8.38 2.46 6.29
N THR A 173 9.38 1.72 6.76
CA THR A 173 10.21 2.12 7.92
C THR A 173 11.40 3.00 7.55
N VAL A 174 11.80 3.03 6.27
CA VAL A 174 12.97 3.82 5.80
C VAL A 174 12.57 5.24 5.33
N ILE A 175 11.28 5.53 5.20
CA ILE A 175 10.72 6.86 4.85
C ILE A 175 10.26 7.62 6.12
N SER A 176 10.77 7.26 7.30
CA SER A 176 10.52 7.98 8.56
C SER A 176 11.71 8.84 8.99
#